data_AF-A0A958R7U9-F1
#
_entry.id   AF-A0A958R7U9-F1
#
_cell.length_a   1.000
_cell.length_b   1.000
_cell.length_c   1.000
_cell.angle_alpha   90.00
_cell.angle_beta   90.00
_cell.angle_gamma   90.00
#
_symmetry.space_group_name_H-M   'P 1'
#
loop_
_entity.id
_entity.type
_entity.pdbx_description
1 polymer ?
#
loop_
_entity_poly.entity_id
_entity_poly.type
_entity_poly.pdbx_seq_one_letter_code
_entity_poly.pdbx_strand_id
1 'polypeptide(L)'
;FYDNFELSLDFKQDADGNSGVFIRSTVDGTIVSGWQVEIAPPGKHTGGIYESYGRNWLIKPDPEKEKVLKMGEWNTLKIRVNGSNVTTWLNGVEMVRLQDDIIGKGKGAIALQIHDGGGIKVRWRNIKLTPLEVQ
;
A
#
# COMPACT_ATOMS: atom_id res chain seq x y z
N PHE A 1 15.84 4.22 5.59
CA PHE A 1 14.83 4.49 4.55
C PHE A 1 15.11 3.61 3.35
N TYR A 2 14.08 3.30 2.56
CA TYR A 2 14.23 2.45 1.37
C TYR A 2 13.95 3.29 0.13
N ASP A 3 14.91 3.32 -0.81
CA ASP A 3 14.78 4.06 -2.06
C ASP A 3 13.98 3.23 -3.07
N ASN A 4 14.64 2.40 -3.88
CA ASN A 4 13.98 1.50 -4.84
C ASN A 4 13.86 0.09 -4.26
N PHE A 5 12.67 -0.49 -4.32
CA PHE A 5 12.40 -1.80 -3.73
C PHE A 5 11.19 -2.50 -4.34
N GLU A 6 11.16 -3.81 -4.13
CA GLU A 6 9.96 -4.63 -4.23
C GLU A 6 9.62 -5.17 -2.84
N LEU A 7 8.42 -4.87 -2.38
CA LEU A 7 7.84 -5.39 -1.15
C LEU A 7 6.76 -6.40 -1.52
N SER A 8 6.84 -7.59 -0.94
CA SER A 8 5.78 -8.60 -0.98
C SER A 8 5.38 -8.94 0.45
N LEU A 9 4.08 -9.04 0.71
CA LEU A 9 3.56 -9.48 1.99
C LEU A 9 2.22 -10.19 1.81
N ASP A 10 1.82 -10.94 2.83
CA ASP A 10 0.47 -11.44 2.94
C ASP A 10 -0.27 -10.66 4.02
N PHE A 11 -1.52 -10.31 3.75
CA PHE A 11 -2.42 -9.70 4.71
C PHE A 11 -3.74 -10.46 4.81
N LYS A 12 -4.38 -10.38 5.98
CA LYS A 12 -5.73 -10.88 6.21
C LYS A 12 -6.52 -9.84 6.99
N GLN A 13 -7.62 -9.38 6.40
CA GLN A 13 -8.55 -8.47 7.06
C GLN A 13 -9.69 -9.28 7.71
N ASP A 14 -9.66 -9.37 9.04
CA ASP A 14 -10.65 -10.11 9.85
C ASP A 14 -11.87 -9.24 10.22
N ALA A 15 -11.75 -7.91 10.12
CA ALA A 15 -12.82 -6.97 10.44
C ALA A 15 -12.73 -5.73 9.54
N ASP A 16 -13.87 -5.07 9.33
CA ASP A 16 -13.94 -3.84 8.55
C ASP A 16 -13.06 -2.74 9.16
N GLY A 17 -12.36 -2.03 8.29
CA GLY A 17 -11.39 -1.02 8.70
C GLY A 17 -10.47 -0.61 7.57
N ASN A 18 -9.97 0.63 7.67
CA ASN A 18 -8.91 1.10 6.79
C ASN A 18 -7.55 0.68 7.35
N SER A 19 -6.71 0.20 6.45
CA SER A 19 -5.33 -0.14 6.70
C SER A 19 -4.55 0.17 5.43
N GLY A 20 -3.24 -0.08 5.45
CA GLY A 20 -2.43 0.13 4.29
C GLY A 20 -0.96 -0.05 4.57
N VAL A 21 -0.20 -0.01 3.49
CA VAL A 21 1.25 -0.05 3.51
C VAL A 21 1.76 1.30 3.06
N PHE A 22 2.31 2.06 3.98
CA PHE A 22 3.00 3.30 3.66
C PHE A 22 4.34 3.00 3.00
N ILE A 23 4.66 3.78 1.97
CA ILE A 23 5.93 3.78 1.25
C ILE A 23 6.54 5.18 1.29
N ARG A 24 7.87 5.26 1.44
CA ARG A 24 8.62 6.53 1.47
C ARG A 24 7.99 7.60 2.39
N SER A 25 7.43 7.16 3.52
CA SER A 25 6.63 8.01 4.42
C SER A 25 7.35 8.31 5.72
N THR A 26 7.02 9.42 6.36
CA THR A 26 7.53 9.81 7.67
C THR A 26 6.47 9.63 8.75
N VAL A 27 6.92 9.41 9.99
CA VAL A 27 6.04 9.24 11.15
C VAL A 27 6.42 10.29 12.19
N ASP A 28 5.44 11.07 12.64
CA ASP A 28 5.56 12.04 13.73
C ASP A 28 4.41 11.83 14.73
N GLY A 29 4.71 11.26 15.89
CA GLY A 29 3.69 10.79 16.83
C GLY A 29 2.74 9.78 16.18
N THR A 30 1.47 10.16 16.04
CA THR A 30 0.42 9.35 15.38
C THR A 30 0.16 9.76 13.93
N ILE A 31 0.87 10.77 13.42
CA ILE A 31 0.72 11.28 12.06
C ILE A 31 1.69 10.52 11.16
N VAL A 32 1.16 9.91 10.10
CA VAL A 32 1.96 9.33 9.02
C VAL A 32 1.76 10.15 7.75
N SER A 33 2.81 10.81 7.28
CA SER A 33 2.78 11.65 6.09
C SER A 33 3.52 10.97 4.94
N GLY A 34 2.90 10.93 3.76
CA GLY A 34 3.43 10.28 2.58
C GLY A 34 2.41 9.38 1.90
N TRP A 35 2.88 8.37 1.19
CA TRP A 35 2.08 7.56 0.28
C TRP A 35 1.72 6.22 0.88
N GLN A 36 0.45 5.87 0.81
CA GLN A 36 -0.13 4.61 1.25
C GLN A 36 -0.60 3.81 0.05
N VAL A 37 -0.26 2.52 0.02
CA VAL A 37 -1.01 1.53 -0.76
C VAL A 37 -2.14 1.01 0.10
N GLU A 38 -3.37 1.21 -0.38
CA GLU A 38 -4.59 0.98 0.38
C GLU A 38 -4.85 -0.49 0.68
N ILE A 39 -5.31 -0.79 1.90
CA ILE A 39 -5.97 -2.06 2.26
C ILE A 39 -7.26 -1.74 3.00
N ALA A 40 -8.38 -2.07 2.38
CA ALA A 40 -9.71 -1.78 2.90
C ALA A 40 -10.72 -2.88 2.47
N PRO A 41 -11.95 -2.87 3.01
CA PRO A 41 -12.99 -3.83 2.62
C PRO A 41 -13.32 -3.78 1.12
N PRO A 42 -14.04 -4.77 0.59
CA PRO A 42 -14.45 -4.79 -0.82
C PRO A 42 -15.16 -3.50 -1.26
N GLY A 43 -14.83 -3.00 -2.46
CA GLY A 43 -15.38 -1.75 -2.99
C GLY A 43 -14.71 -0.48 -2.44
N LYS A 44 -13.62 -0.62 -1.66
CA LYS A 44 -12.86 0.47 -1.04
C LYS A 44 -11.42 0.55 -1.55
N HIS A 45 -11.18 0.16 -2.80
CA HIS A 45 -9.97 0.52 -3.55
C HIS A 45 -8.65 -0.11 -3.07
N THR A 46 -8.67 -1.30 -2.46
CA THR A 46 -7.45 -2.03 -2.09
C THR A 46 -6.46 -2.14 -3.25
N GLY A 47 -5.20 -1.81 -2.98
CA GLY A 47 -4.14 -1.73 -3.98
C GLY A 47 -4.02 -0.38 -4.69
N GLY A 48 -4.95 0.56 -4.48
CA GLY A 48 -4.82 1.96 -4.92
C GLY A 48 -3.76 2.73 -4.12
N ILE A 49 -3.44 3.94 -4.58
CA ILE A 49 -2.42 4.80 -3.95
C ILE A 49 -3.07 6.10 -3.46
N TYR A 50 -2.89 6.39 -2.18
CA TYR A 50 -3.39 7.58 -1.48
C TYR A 50 -2.23 8.31 -0.81
N GLU A 51 -2.21 9.64 -0.87
CA GLU A 51 -1.21 10.48 -0.20
C GLU A 51 -1.82 11.16 1.03
N SER A 52 -1.41 10.70 2.22
CA SER A 52 -1.85 11.23 3.50
C SER A 52 -1.25 12.60 3.76
N TYR A 53 -2.12 13.54 4.18
CA TYR A 53 -1.77 14.95 4.42
C TYR A 53 -1.17 15.66 3.18
N GLY A 54 -1.49 15.15 1.98
CA GLY A 54 -1.09 15.72 0.71
C GLY A 54 -2.26 15.78 -0.28
N ARG A 55 -2.09 15.17 -1.44
CA ARG A 55 -3.01 15.23 -2.59
C ARG A 55 -4.19 14.26 -2.51
N ASN A 56 -4.31 13.45 -1.44
CA ASN A 56 -5.33 12.42 -1.30
C ASN A 56 -5.18 11.30 -2.35
N TRP A 57 -6.29 10.81 -2.95
CA TRP A 57 -6.24 9.72 -3.94
C TRP A 57 -5.45 10.13 -5.17
N LEU A 58 -4.30 9.47 -5.40
CA LEU A 58 -3.49 9.66 -6.59
C LEU A 58 -3.97 8.77 -7.73
N ILE A 59 -4.31 7.52 -7.41
CA ILE A 59 -4.87 6.57 -8.36
C ILE A 59 -5.68 5.50 -7.62
N LYS A 60 -6.80 5.11 -8.21
CA LYS A 60 -7.68 4.04 -7.74
C LYS A 60 -7.62 2.87 -8.71
N PRO A 61 -7.78 1.62 -8.24
CA PRO A 61 -7.91 0.48 -9.15
C PRO A 61 -9.18 0.62 -10.00
N ASP A 62 -9.17 -0.06 -11.15
CA ASP A 62 -10.39 -0.28 -11.92
C ASP A 62 -11.43 -1.02 -11.04
N PRO A 63 -12.70 -0.57 -10.99
CA PRO A 63 -13.76 -1.21 -10.22
C PRO A 63 -13.87 -2.73 -10.44
N GLU A 64 -13.61 -3.22 -11.65
CA GLU A 64 -13.68 -4.66 -11.96
C GLU A 64 -12.58 -5.46 -11.25
N LYS A 65 -11.43 -4.84 -11.00
CA LYS A 65 -10.31 -5.48 -10.29
C LYS A 65 -10.55 -5.57 -8.79
N GLU A 66 -11.46 -4.77 -8.22
CA GLU A 66 -11.73 -4.81 -6.77
C GLU A 66 -12.29 -6.17 -6.30
N LYS A 67 -12.86 -6.96 -7.22
CA LYS A 67 -13.33 -8.34 -7.00
C LYS A 67 -12.20 -9.33 -6.69
N VAL A 68 -10.94 -8.96 -6.91
CA VAL A 68 -9.76 -9.79 -6.65
C VAL A 68 -9.49 -9.97 -5.14
N LEU A 69 -9.96 -9.02 -4.32
CA LEU A 69 -9.81 -9.07 -2.87
C LEU A 69 -10.63 -10.22 -2.27
N LYS A 70 -9.99 -11.02 -1.42
CA LYS A 70 -10.62 -12.10 -0.65
C LYS A 70 -10.80 -11.67 0.80
N MET A 71 -11.93 -11.04 1.11
CA MET A 71 -12.23 -10.58 2.48
C MET A 71 -12.27 -11.77 3.45
N GLY A 72 -11.68 -11.64 4.63
CA GLY A 72 -11.61 -12.73 5.61
C GLY A 72 -10.64 -13.86 5.25
N GLU A 73 -9.85 -13.72 4.18
CA GLU A 73 -8.82 -14.68 3.76
C GLU A 73 -7.43 -14.01 3.62
N TRP A 74 -6.40 -14.84 3.46
CA TRP A 74 -5.07 -14.35 3.15
C TRP A 74 -5.00 -13.87 1.70
N ASN A 75 -4.50 -12.66 1.51
CA ASN A 75 -4.23 -12.03 0.23
C ASN A 75 -2.76 -11.68 0.14
N THR A 76 -2.15 -11.81 -1.03
CA THR A 76 -0.77 -11.38 -1.27
C THR A 76 -0.78 -10.01 -1.94
N LEU A 77 -0.16 -9.02 -1.29
CA LEU A 77 0.08 -7.69 -1.85
C LEU A 77 1.55 -7.59 -2.25
N LYS A 78 1.78 -7.13 -3.48
CA LYS A 78 3.10 -6.77 -3.97
C LYS A 78 3.12 -5.30 -4.36
N ILE A 79 4.18 -4.60 -3.97
CA ILE A 79 4.39 -3.19 -4.25
C ILE A 79 5.80 -3.06 -4.82
N ARG A 80 5.93 -2.52 -6.02
CA ARG A 80 7.22 -2.20 -6.63
C ARG A 80 7.35 -0.69 -6.74
N VAL A 81 8.40 -0.16 -6.14
CA VAL A 81 8.76 1.25 -6.18
C VAL A 81 10.12 1.36 -6.87
N ASN A 82 10.15 1.98 -8.06
CA ASN A 82 11.37 2.17 -8.84
C ASN A 82 11.43 3.60 -9.39
N GLY A 83 12.24 4.45 -8.75
CA GLY A 83 12.26 5.88 -9.03
C GLY A 83 10.87 6.48 -8.82
N SER A 84 10.34 7.15 -9.84
CA SER A 84 8.97 7.70 -9.85
C SER A 84 7.89 6.68 -10.21
N ASN A 85 8.24 5.45 -10.57
CA ASN A 85 7.27 4.43 -10.94
C ASN A 85 6.85 3.60 -9.73
N VAL A 86 5.55 3.54 -9.48
CA VAL A 86 4.93 2.65 -8.49
C VAL A 86 3.94 1.72 -9.19
N THR A 87 4.06 0.43 -8.93
CA THR A 87 3.09 -0.57 -9.40
C THR A 87 2.69 -1.45 -8.23
N THR A 88 1.40 -1.77 -8.16
CA THR A 88 0.83 -2.63 -7.12
C THR A 88 0.15 -3.83 -7.74
N TRP A 89 0.22 -4.97 -7.05
CA TRP A 89 -0.48 -6.20 -7.42
C TRP A 89 -1.17 -6.79 -6.20
N LEU A 90 -2.39 -7.27 -6.40
CA LEU A 90 -3.15 -8.02 -5.41
C LEU A 90 -3.40 -9.42 -5.97
N ASN A 91 -3.00 -10.46 -5.25
CA ASN A 91 -3.18 -11.86 -5.65
C ASN A 91 -2.70 -12.15 -7.09
N GLY A 92 -1.62 -11.47 -7.52
CA GLY A 92 -1.04 -11.59 -8.87
C GLY A 92 -1.68 -10.71 -9.94
N VAL A 93 -2.79 -10.02 -9.67
CA VAL A 93 -3.43 -9.08 -10.59
C VAL A 93 -2.87 -7.68 -10.37
N GLU A 94 -2.39 -7.03 -11.43
CA GLU A 94 -1.94 -5.63 -11.36
C GLU A 94 -3.13 -4.72 -11.06
N MET A 95 -3.06 -3.99 -9.95
CA MET A 95 -4.15 -3.11 -9.51
C MET A 95 -4.00 -1.73 -10.14
N VAL A 96 -2.87 -1.07 -9.90
CA VAL A 96 -2.55 0.24 -10.48
C VAL A 96 -1.07 0.34 -10.87
N ARG A 97 -0.80 1.22 -11.83
CA ARG A 97 0.53 1.70 -12.20
C ARG A 97 0.49 3.22 -12.25
N LEU A 98 1.41 3.86 -11.53
CA LEU A 98 1.52 5.31 -11.42
C LEU A 98 2.96 5.75 -11.67
N GLN A 99 3.15 6.79 -12.46
CA GLN A 99 4.40 7.53 -12.54
C GLN A 99 4.20 8.87 -11.84
N ASP A 100 4.96 9.14 -10.79
CA ASP A 100 4.83 10.33 -9.95
C ASP A 100 6.21 10.82 -9.46
N ASP A 101 6.61 12.00 -9.92
CA ASP A 101 7.93 12.55 -9.61
C ASP A 101 8.06 13.01 -8.15
N ILE A 102 6.95 13.28 -7.46
CA ILE A 102 6.97 13.64 -6.04
C ILE A 102 7.25 12.37 -5.22
N ILE A 103 6.59 11.26 -5.52
CA ILE A 103 6.96 9.94 -4.97
C ILE A 103 8.43 9.65 -5.28
N GLY A 104 8.87 9.90 -6.51
CA GLY A 104 10.24 9.69 -6.98
C GLY A 104 11.32 10.34 -6.12
N LYS A 105 11.01 11.52 -5.55
CA LYS A 105 11.89 12.28 -4.66
C LYS A 105 11.69 11.96 -3.17
N GLY A 106 10.64 11.21 -2.84
CA GLY A 106 10.28 10.85 -1.48
C GLY A 106 11.37 10.07 -0.75
N LYS A 107 11.61 10.42 0.51
CA LYS A 107 12.55 9.75 1.41
C LYS A 107 11.80 9.39 2.68
N GLY A 108 11.70 8.11 3.00
CA GLY A 108 11.00 7.68 4.21
C GLY A 108 11.01 6.19 4.47
N ALA A 109 10.29 5.80 5.51
CA ALA A 109 10.12 4.43 5.95
C ALA A 109 9.04 3.71 5.13
N ILE A 110 9.00 2.40 5.32
CA ILE A 110 7.83 1.57 5.04
C ILE A 110 7.13 1.34 6.38
N ALA A 111 5.82 1.54 6.45
CA ALA A 111 5.05 1.34 7.67
C ALA A 111 3.74 0.60 7.38
N LEU A 112 3.28 -0.20 8.34
CA LEU A 112 1.98 -0.88 8.28
C LEU A 112 1.01 -0.10 9.16
N GLN A 113 -0.11 0.32 8.58
CA GLN A 113 -1.10 1.14 9.28
C GLN A 113 -2.17 0.27 9.95
N ILE A 114 -2.58 0.65 11.15
CA ILE A 114 -3.90 0.36 11.69
C ILE A 114 -4.55 1.70 11.98
N HIS A 115 -5.64 2.02 11.26
CA HIS A 115 -6.43 3.22 11.54
C HIS A 115 -7.10 3.10 12.93
N ASP A 116 -7.42 4.23 13.55
CA ASP A 116 -8.19 4.23 14.80
C ASP A 116 -9.65 3.75 14.57
N GLY A 117 -10.28 3.23 15.62
CA GLY A 117 -11.70 2.83 15.61
C GLY A 117 -11.97 1.36 15.92
N GLY A 118 -12.34 1.08 17.19
CA GLY A 118 -13.38 0.14 17.61
C GLY A 118 -13.37 -1.35 17.21
N GLY A 119 -12.44 -1.85 16.40
CA GLY A 119 -12.46 -3.26 15.99
C GLY A 119 -11.64 -3.65 14.76
N ILE A 120 -10.89 -2.72 14.14
CA ILE A 120 -10.05 -3.04 12.99
C ILE A 120 -9.08 -4.17 13.34
N LYS A 121 -9.06 -5.20 12.49
CA LYS A 121 -8.19 -6.36 12.69
C LYS A 121 -7.59 -6.78 11.36
N VAL A 122 -6.33 -6.39 11.16
CA VAL A 122 -5.52 -6.83 10.03
C VAL A 122 -4.33 -7.62 10.55
N ARG A 123 -4.08 -8.78 9.95
CA ARG A 123 -2.93 -9.63 10.22
C ARG A 123 -1.98 -9.58 9.05
N TRP A 124 -0.69 -9.71 9.34
CA TRP A 124 0.38 -9.67 8.35
C TRP A 124 1.30 -10.86 8.52
N ARG A 125 1.80 -11.43 7.42
CA ARG A 125 2.86 -12.45 7.43
C ARG A 125 3.65 -12.40 6.13
N ASN A 126 4.73 -13.19 6.06
CA ASN A 126 5.54 -13.37 4.86
C ASN A 126 6.03 -12.06 4.24
N ILE A 127 6.35 -11.08 5.10
CA ILE A 127 6.84 -9.76 4.67
C ILE A 127 8.27 -9.93 4.16
N LYS A 128 8.47 -9.69 2.87
CA LYS A 128 9.77 -9.76 2.20
C LYS A 128 10.01 -8.47 1.43
N LEU A 129 11.15 -7.85 1.70
CA LEU A 129 11.62 -6.67 1.00
C LEU A 129 12.87 -7.01 0.19
N THR A 130 12.87 -6.66 -1.09
CA THR A 130 14.01 -6.84 -1.99
C THR A 130 14.41 -5.47 -2.53
N PRO A 131 15.60 -4.95 -2.19
CA PRO A 131 16.13 -3.75 -2.82
C PRO A 131 16.26 -3.93 -4.33
N LEU A 132 15.99 -2.88 -5.10
CA LEU A 132 16.24 -2.87 -6.54
C LEU A 132 17.54 -2.11 -6.80
N GLU A 133 18.37 -2.63 -7.69
CA GLU A 133 19.53 -1.89 -8.19
C GLU A 133 19.06 -0.62 -8.91
N VAL A 134 19.82 0.45 -8.73
CA VAL A 134 19.62 1.70 -9.48
C VAL A 134 20.07 1.39 -10.91
N GLN A 135 19.13 1.43 -11.86
CA GLN A 135 19.46 1.41 -13.30
C GLN A 135 19.99 2.77 -13.74
#